data_AF-A0A3M0W523-F1
#
_entry.id   AF-A0A3M0W523-F1
#
_cell.length_a   1.000
_cell.length_b   1.000
_cell.length_c   1.000
_cell.angle_alpha   90.00
_cell.angle_beta   90.00
_cell.angle_gamma   90.00
#
_symmetry.space_group_name_H-M   'P 1'
#
loop_
_entity.id
_entity.type
_entity.pdbx_description
1 polymer ?
#
loop_
_entity_poly.entity_id
_entity_poly.type
_entity_poly.pdbx_seq_one_letter_code
_entity_poly.pdbx_strand_id
1 'polypeptide(L)'
;MWRRTYLLLWFIRLYFAFSPSYLHPDEVFQGPEVIAGSVLGYPNRKTWEWTSPTPIRSVFPLWPVYGLPMLLLQWLAPGDSNGNVDPAMLYYTLRFVMFMMSFVLEDWAIHELVHSPLYRRQALVLVASSYVTWTFQTHTFSNSIETLVVLWSLALMERILGEKKRSSIGSSAVLGFLLVFGTFNRVTFPAFIMIPALGSAYLLDRRFSLLAIGLSGLIWTFIAVATDTVYYKPEASDSLSALLAHLFNTPVITPLNNIRYNSRTSNLAEHGLHPHYQHLVANLPQLLGPALPLLLSTLYPFTASNLKARLSNPRLLSAATSTAILSIVPHQEPRFLLPCVPLLLTSFPLPHSGPVATAFWTSWIGFNAILGALMGVYHQGGIIPSVLSLPLLIPPALNSTHSGAENIEVFYWKTYPPPNYLLGSAPPRNPVTDQRLNISLVPLMGIPQSELVFILMQHFPTCDPGLVDYISPHPVPTEVFVAAPLSAWQLPEDGDGSNSNATELGPPRLVDPIDPSFSIYFADQRATLGMRSLQVWRRHVNLDDLDVGEEGLERTVDRVLGHRGLAVWRVERICPV
;
A
#
# COMPACT_ATOMS: atom_id res chain seq x y z
N MET A 1 -10.15 24.58 23.50
CA MET A 1 -10.60 23.19 23.23
C MET A 1 -9.83 22.53 22.09
N TRP A 2 -9.51 23.22 20.98
CA TRP A 2 -8.82 22.63 19.81
C TRP A 2 -7.56 21.82 20.12
N ARG A 3 -6.70 22.23 21.07
CA ARG A 3 -5.50 21.48 21.46
C ARG A 3 -5.82 20.08 22.01
N ARG A 4 -6.92 19.94 22.78
CA ARG A 4 -7.37 18.65 23.31
C ARG A 4 -7.92 17.77 22.19
N THR A 5 -8.69 18.37 21.27
CA THR A 5 -9.19 17.68 20.07
C THR A 5 -8.03 17.18 19.22
N TYR A 6 -7.05 18.04 18.95
CA TYR A 6 -5.87 17.67 18.18
C TYR A 6 -5.05 16.58 18.85
N LEU A 7 -4.86 16.64 20.18
CA LEU A 7 -4.18 15.58 20.94
C LEU A 7 -4.94 14.24 20.85
N LEU A 8 -6.27 14.26 20.93
CA LEU A 8 -7.08 13.05 20.71
C LEU A 8 -6.88 12.50 19.30
N LEU A 9 -6.91 13.36 18.28
CA LEU A 9 -6.68 12.99 16.88
C LEU A 9 -5.27 12.44 16.64
N TRP A 10 -4.27 12.93 17.38
CA TRP A 10 -2.91 12.41 17.35
C TRP A 10 -2.86 10.95 17.87
N PHE A 11 -3.56 10.64 18.97
CA PHE A 11 -3.67 9.26 19.46
C PHE A 11 -4.47 8.36 18.52
N ILE A 12 -5.52 8.87 17.88
CA ILE A 12 -6.27 8.14 16.85
C ILE A 12 -5.34 7.83 15.66
N ARG A 13 -4.58 8.81 15.19
CA ARG A 13 -3.58 8.63 14.12
C ARG A 13 -2.54 7.57 14.51
N LEU A 14 -2.06 7.58 15.75
CA LEU A 14 -1.12 6.57 16.28
C LEU A 14 -1.74 5.17 16.31
N TYR A 15 -3.00 5.05 16.74
CA TYR A 15 -3.72 3.77 16.74
C TYR A 15 -3.79 3.16 15.34
N PHE A 16 -4.12 3.96 14.33
CA PHE A 16 -4.18 3.48 12.94
C PHE A 16 -2.81 3.15 12.36
N ALA A 17 -1.75 3.87 12.75
CA ALA A 17 -0.38 3.52 12.33
C ALA A 17 0.04 2.11 12.79
N PHE A 18 -0.40 1.68 13.99
CA PHE A 18 -0.11 0.33 14.52
C PHE A 18 -1.20 -0.70 14.21
N SER A 19 -2.23 -0.32 13.44
CA SER A 19 -3.25 -1.26 13.03
C SER A 19 -2.72 -2.16 11.90
N PRO A 20 -3.07 -3.45 11.86
CA PRO A 20 -2.54 -4.40 10.87
C PRO A 20 -3.18 -4.28 9.48
N SER A 21 -3.93 -3.22 9.18
CA SER A 21 -4.58 -3.08 7.87
C SER A 21 -3.55 -3.01 6.74
N TYR A 22 -3.96 -3.50 5.57
CA TYR A 22 -3.10 -3.56 4.40
C TYR A 22 -3.82 -2.94 3.21
N LEU A 23 -3.52 -1.68 2.95
CA LEU A 23 -4.38 -0.86 2.09
C LEU A 23 -4.21 -1.17 0.61
N HIS A 24 -2.99 -1.52 0.21
CA HIS A 24 -2.63 -1.80 -1.18
C HIS A 24 -1.23 -2.44 -1.25
N PRO A 25 -0.96 -3.38 -2.18
CA PRO A 25 0.35 -4.03 -2.36
C PRO A 25 1.58 -3.10 -2.41
N ASP A 26 1.51 -2.01 -3.17
CA ASP A 26 2.55 -0.98 -3.25
C ASP A 26 3.06 -0.43 -1.91
N GLU A 27 2.29 -0.53 -0.84
CA GLU A 27 2.74 -0.22 0.52
C GLU A 27 4.02 -0.99 0.90
N VAL A 28 4.15 -2.22 0.40
CA VAL A 28 5.22 -3.16 0.69
C VAL A 28 6.19 -3.25 -0.48
N PHE A 29 5.67 -3.52 -1.68
CA PHE A 29 6.48 -3.92 -2.84
C PHE A 29 7.17 -2.75 -3.57
N GLN A 30 6.80 -1.50 -3.26
CA GLN A 30 7.50 -0.31 -3.77
C GLN A 30 8.46 0.31 -2.77
N GLY A 31 8.62 -0.27 -1.57
CA GLY A 31 9.47 0.30 -0.54
C GLY A 31 10.05 -0.74 0.40
N PRO A 32 9.39 -1.04 1.53
CA PRO A 32 9.95 -1.88 2.60
C PRO A 32 10.52 -3.22 2.14
N GLU A 33 9.82 -3.96 1.27
CA GLU A 33 10.26 -5.32 0.89
C GLU A 33 11.59 -5.32 0.14
N VAL A 34 11.76 -4.36 -0.77
CA VAL A 34 12.96 -4.24 -1.59
C VAL A 34 14.17 -3.90 -0.73
N ILE A 35 13.98 -2.98 0.22
CA ILE A 35 15.04 -2.53 1.12
C ILE A 35 15.37 -3.58 2.16
N ALA A 36 14.37 -4.21 2.79
CA ALA A 36 14.59 -5.29 3.75
C ALA A 36 15.36 -6.45 3.13
N GLY A 37 15.04 -6.80 1.88
CA GLY A 37 15.78 -7.78 1.11
C GLY A 37 17.24 -7.39 0.85
N SER A 38 17.50 -6.15 0.43
CA SER A 38 18.86 -5.70 0.11
C SER A 38 19.73 -5.39 1.33
N VAL A 39 19.14 -4.91 2.43
CA VAL A 39 19.86 -4.41 3.61
C VAL A 39 19.98 -5.48 4.69
N LEU A 40 18.90 -6.20 4.97
CA LEU A 40 18.82 -7.18 6.06
C LEU A 40 18.90 -8.63 5.56
N GLY A 41 18.90 -8.87 4.24
CA GLY A 41 18.90 -10.21 3.67
C GLY A 41 17.61 -10.99 3.92
N TYR A 42 16.49 -10.31 4.17
CA TYR A 42 15.21 -10.96 4.42
C TYR A 42 14.61 -11.53 3.12
N PRO A 43 13.76 -12.57 3.20
CA PRO A 43 13.03 -13.08 2.05
C PRO A 43 12.31 -11.93 1.35
N ASN A 44 12.46 -11.81 0.04
CA ASN A 44 11.82 -10.72 -0.70
C ASN A 44 11.39 -11.20 -2.08
N ARG A 45 10.35 -10.56 -2.60
CA ARG A 45 9.87 -10.72 -3.95
C ARG A 45 9.86 -9.36 -4.64
N LYS A 46 10.84 -9.14 -5.50
CA LYS A 46 10.88 -7.97 -6.36
C LYS A 46 9.86 -8.13 -7.49
N THR A 47 9.02 -7.11 -7.67
CA THR A 47 8.09 -7.03 -8.80
C THR A 47 8.81 -6.70 -10.10
N TRP A 48 8.09 -6.81 -11.22
CA TRP A 48 8.58 -6.44 -12.55
C TRP A 48 9.09 -4.99 -12.63
N GLU A 49 8.60 -4.11 -11.76
CA GLU A 49 9.02 -2.71 -11.68
C GLU A 49 10.53 -2.55 -11.39
N TRP A 50 11.10 -3.55 -10.72
CA TRP A 50 12.50 -3.64 -10.30
C TRP A 50 13.31 -4.61 -11.18
N THR A 51 12.70 -5.68 -11.69
CA THR A 51 13.42 -6.76 -12.38
C THR A 51 13.42 -6.64 -13.91
N SER A 52 12.59 -5.76 -14.48
CA SER A 52 12.55 -5.54 -15.92
C SER A 52 13.87 -4.98 -16.47
N PRO A 53 14.18 -5.19 -17.78
CA PRO A 53 15.37 -4.62 -18.41
C PRO A 53 15.45 -3.09 -18.36
N THR A 54 14.31 -2.42 -18.19
CA THR A 54 14.19 -0.96 -18.05
C THR A 54 13.44 -0.64 -16.77
N PRO A 55 14.08 -0.76 -15.59
CA PRO A 55 13.40 -0.63 -14.31
C PRO A 55 12.84 0.79 -14.12
N ILE A 56 11.69 0.86 -13.46
CA ILE A 56 10.87 2.09 -13.38
C ILE A 56 10.79 2.69 -11.97
N ARG A 57 11.42 2.05 -10.98
CA ARG A 57 11.44 2.51 -9.58
C ARG A 57 12.83 2.88 -9.13
N SER A 58 12.94 3.99 -8.43
CA SER A 58 14.19 4.47 -7.87
C SER A 58 14.43 3.92 -6.47
N VAL A 59 15.68 3.53 -6.17
CA VAL A 59 16.11 3.19 -4.80
C VAL A 59 16.56 4.44 -4.05
N PHE A 60 16.96 5.50 -4.76
CA PHE A 60 17.39 6.77 -4.17
C PHE A 60 16.45 7.33 -3.08
N PRO A 61 15.12 7.46 -3.29
CA PRO A 61 14.21 7.94 -2.25
C PRO A 61 13.94 6.90 -1.15
N LEU A 62 14.08 5.60 -1.46
CA LEU A 62 13.83 4.53 -0.49
C LEU A 62 14.93 4.44 0.58
N TRP A 63 16.16 4.80 0.25
CA TRP A 63 17.27 4.80 1.20
C TRP A 63 17.02 5.66 2.45
N PRO A 64 16.73 6.96 2.34
CA PRO A 64 16.48 7.78 3.52
C PRO A 64 15.15 7.45 4.20
N VAL A 65 14.14 7.00 3.46
CA VAL A 65 12.79 6.75 3.99
C VAL A 65 12.68 5.41 4.71
N TYR A 66 13.32 4.36 4.19
CA TYR A 66 13.23 3.00 4.71
C TYR A 66 14.60 2.45 5.10
N GLY A 67 15.62 2.60 4.26
CA GLY A 67 16.96 2.02 4.51
C GLY A 67 17.61 2.54 5.79
N LEU A 68 17.61 3.86 6.00
CA LEU A 68 18.15 4.47 7.21
C LEU A 68 17.39 4.03 8.47
N PRO A 69 16.03 4.08 8.54
CA PRO A 69 15.31 3.53 9.68
C PRO A 69 15.59 2.06 9.97
N MET A 70 15.69 1.21 8.94
CA MET A 70 15.99 -0.22 9.12
C MET A 70 17.38 -0.45 9.70
N LEU A 71 18.40 0.25 9.18
CA LEU A 71 19.77 0.17 9.69
C LEU A 71 19.88 0.68 11.13
N LEU A 72 19.22 1.80 11.44
CA LEU A 72 19.18 2.33 12.80
C LEU A 72 18.49 1.36 13.76
N LEU A 73 17.40 0.73 13.33
CA LEU A 73 16.71 -0.28 14.13
C LEU A 73 17.61 -1.50 14.36
N GLN A 74 18.30 -2.00 13.33
CA GLN A 74 19.26 -3.09 13.47
C GLN A 74 20.39 -2.76 14.46
N TRP A 75 20.81 -1.51 14.52
CA TRP A 75 21.84 -1.06 15.45
C TRP A 75 21.33 -0.89 16.89
N LEU A 76 20.08 -0.45 17.08
CA LEU A 76 19.50 -0.12 18.38
C LEU A 76 18.76 -1.28 19.05
N ALA A 77 18.14 -2.16 18.26
CA ALA A 77 17.30 -3.24 18.76
C ALA A 77 18.14 -4.50 19.07
N PRO A 78 17.76 -5.29 20.09
CA PRO A 78 18.34 -6.61 20.28
C PRO A 78 18.07 -7.48 19.04
N GLY A 79 19.15 -7.95 18.40
CA GLY A 79 19.05 -8.90 17.30
C GLY A 79 18.86 -10.33 17.80
N ASP A 80 18.39 -11.20 16.89
CA ASP A 80 18.47 -12.64 17.06
C ASP A 80 19.94 -13.13 17.09
N SER A 81 20.15 -14.44 17.15
CA SER A 81 21.51 -15.03 17.13
C SER A 81 22.34 -14.65 15.91
N ASN A 82 21.71 -14.15 14.85
CA ASN A 82 22.32 -13.72 13.61
C ASN A 82 22.34 -12.19 13.47
N GLY A 83 21.96 -11.44 14.51
CA GLY A 83 21.92 -9.96 14.50
C GLY A 83 20.74 -9.36 13.73
N ASN A 84 19.70 -10.14 13.45
CA ASN A 84 18.52 -9.71 12.71
C ASN A 84 17.39 -9.26 13.64
N VAL A 85 16.63 -8.27 13.20
CA VAL A 85 15.53 -7.67 13.98
C VAL A 85 14.24 -8.46 13.78
N ASP A 86 13.44 -8.63 14.83
CA ASP A 86 12.10 -9.20 14.70
C ASP A 86 11.29 -8.52 13.56
N PRO A 87 10.74 -9.27 12.58
CA PRO A 87 10.03 -8.67 11.45
C PRO A 87 8.80 -7.85 11.85
N ALA A 88 8.13 -8.20 12.95
CA ALA A 88 7.00 -7.41 13.45
C ALA A 88 7.49 -6.05 13.98
N MET A 89 8.58 -6.05 14.77
CA MET A 89 9.24 -4.82 15.22
C MET A 89 9.67 -3.94 14.03
N LEU A 90 10.26 -4.53 12.99
CA LEU A 90 10.63 -3.84 11.75
C LEU A 90 9.43 -3.15 11.10
N TYR A 91 8.36 -3.90 10.84
CA TYR A 91 7.12 -3.40 10.24
C TYR A 91 6.54 -2.20 11.02
N TYR A 92 6.32 -2.38 12.32
CA TYR A 92 5.72 -1.34 13.16
C TYR A 92 6.65 -0.13 13.37
N THR A 93 7.96 -0.31 13.28
CA THR A 93 8.92 0.80 13.31
C THR A 93 8.77 1.66 12.06
N LEU A 94 8.65 1.08 10.86
CA LEU A 94 8.45 1.87 9.64
C LEU A 94 7.12 2.63 9.68
N ARG A 95 6.04 2.00 10.18
CA ARG A 95 4.75 2.67 10.43
C ARG A 95 4.90 3.85 11.38
N PHE A 96 5.65 3.66 12.47
CA PHE A 96 5.90 4.72 13.43
C PHE A 96 6.72 5.87 12.83
N VAL A 97 7.69 5.57 11.97
CA VAL A 97 8.45 6.61 11.24
C VAL A 97 7.54 7.39 10.29
N MET A 98 6.66 6.71 9.54
CA MET A 98 5.66 7.38 8.69
C MET A 98 4.68 8.24 9.51
N PHE A 99 4.23 7.74 10.65
CA PHE A 99 3.44 8.52 11.61
C PHE A 99 4.18 9.77 12.10
N MET A 100 5.46 9.64 12.47
CA MET A 100 6.27 10.78 12.88
C MET A 100 6.50 11.77 11.75
N MET A 101 6.71 11.29 10.52
CA MET A 101 6.81 12.15 9.34
C MET A 101 5.49 12.88 9.06
N SER A 102 4.33 12.23 9.16
CA SER A 102 3.03 12.90 9.09
C SER A 102 2.88 13.97 10.16
N PHE A 103 3.14 13.63 11.43
CA PHE A 103 3.02 14.60 12.52
C PHE A 103 4.00 15.78 12.41
N VAL A 104 5.28 15.52 12.11
CA VAL A 104 6.33 16.54 12.12
C VAL A 104 6.38 17.32 10.82
N LEU A 105 6.28 16.66 9.66
CA LEU A 105 6.48 17.29 8.37
C LEU A 105 5.16 17.76 7.73
N GLU A 106 4.08 16.97 7.80
CA GLU A 106 2.79 17.35 7.19
C GLU A 106 2.15 18.51 7.97
N ASP A 107 1.97 18.34 9.28
CA ASP A 107 1.28 19.33 10.11
C ASP A 107 2.11 20.62 10.23
N TRP A 108 3.45 20.54 10.20
CA TRP A 108 4.30 21.74 10.12
C TRP A 108 4.19 22.41 8.75
N ALA A 109 4.20 21.67 7.63
CA ALA A 109 3.99 22.29 6.33
C ALA A 109 2.64 23.02 6.25
N ILE A 110 1.58 22.48 6.87
CA ILE A 110 0.28 23.17 7.00
C ILE A 110 0.42 24.46 7.84
N HIS A 111 1.21 24.43 8.91
CA HIS A 111 1.49 25.61 9.72
C HIS A 111 2.18 26.72 8.92
N GLU A 112 3.12 26.37 8.04
CA GLU A 112 3.81 27.33 7.16
C GLU A 112 2.87 27.87 6.07
N LEU A 113 2.14 26.99 5.39
CA LEU A 113 1.27 27.36 4.26
C LEU A 113 0.02 28.17 4.68
N VAL A 114 -0.54 27.89 5.86
CA VAL A 114 -1.73 28.60 6.37
C VAL A 114 -1.29 29.77 7.24
N HIS A 115 -1.19 30.97 6.67
CA HIS A 115 -0.67 32.15 7.38
C HIS A 115 -1.58 32.67 8.52
N SER A 116 -2.91 32.59 8.35
CA SER A 116 -3.85 33.08 9.36
C SER A 116 -3.91 32.17 10.59
N PRO A 117 -3.63 32.65 11.81
CA PRO A 117 -3.64 31.82 13.01
C PRO A 117 -5.00 31.17 13.33
N LEU A 118 -6.10 31.83 12.97
CA LEU A 118 -7.45 31.30 13.19
C LEU A 118 -7.76 30.16 12.23
N TYR A 119 -7.53 30.37 10.92
CA TYR A 119 -7.75 29.35 9.90
C TYR A 119 -6.77 28.18 10.04
N ARG A 120 -5.54 28.44 10.47
CA ARG A 120 -4.53 27.40 10.72
C ARG A 120 -5.01 26.37 11.73
N ARG A 121 -5.61 26.80 12.84
CA ARG A 121 -6.14 25.89 13.87
C ARG A 121 -7.25 25.00 13.31
N GLN A 122 -8.13 25.56 12.48
CA GLN A 122 -9.22 24.82 11.85
C GLN A 122 -8.69 23.83 10.82
N ALA A 123 -7.78 24.27 9.96
CA ALA A 123 -7.18 23.46 8.92
C ALA A 123 -6.40 22.26 9.49
N LEU A 124 -5.62 22.49 10.56
CA LEU A 124 -4.92 21.41 11.26
C LEU A 124 -5.87 20.38 11.85
N VAL A 125 -6.95 20.81 12.52
CA VAL A 125 -7.95 19.87 13.07
C VAL A 125 -8.64 19.12 11.94
N LEU A 126 -8.97 19.79 10.83
CA LEU A 126 -9.65 19.17 9.70
C LEU A 126 -8.78 18.09 9.07
N VAL A 127 -7.53 18.41 8.69
CA VAL A 127 -6.58 17.42 8.15
C VAL A 127 -6.31 16.31 9.15
N ALA A 128 -6.01 16.64 10.42
CA ALA A 128 -5.76 15.64 11.44
C ALA A 128 -6.97 14.74 11.76
N SER A 129 -8.16 15.11 11.33
CA SER A 129 -9.39 14.30 11.46
C SER A 129 -9.79 13.55 10.19
N SER A 130 -8.97 13.63 9.13
CA SER A 130 -9.16 12.86 7.91
C SER A 130 -8.72 11.41 8.10
N TYR A 131 -9.54 10.45 7.67
CA TYR A 131 -9.19 9.04 7.66
C TYR A 131 -7.98 8.78 6.76
N VAL A 132 -7.81 9.57 5.70
CA VAL A 132 -6.64 9.48 4.81
C VAL A 132 -5.35 9.79 5.57
N THR A 133 -5.39 10.79 6.46
CA THR A 133 -4.25 11.13 7.33
C THR A 133 -4.02 10.07 8.40
N TRP A 134 -5.07 9.39 8.87
CA TRP A 134 -4.94 8.29 9.83
C TRP A 134 -4.36 7.01 9.20
N THR A 135 -4.78 6.68 7.99
CA THR A 135 -4.47 5.42 7.32
C THR A 135 -3.36 5.65 6.30
N PHE A 136 -3.66 6.06 5.06
CA PHE A 136 -2.68 6.18 3.99
C PHE A 136 -1.40 6.96 4.38
N GLN A 137 -1.53 8.08 5.08
CA GLN A 137 -0.38 8.92 5.41
C GLN A 137 0.54 8.36 6.52
N THR A 138 0.04 7.44 7.35
CA THR A 138 0.85 6.72 8.36
C THR A 138 1.36 5.36 7.83
N HIS A 139 0.87 4.97 6.66
CA HIS A 139 1.27 3.77 5.93
C HIS A 139 2.52 4.01 5.08
N THR A 140 3.27 2.96 4.73
CA THR A 140 4.56 3.05 4.01
C THR A 140 4.39 3.25 2.49
N PHE A 141 3.52 4.18 2.11
CA PHE A 141 3.29 4.51 0.71
C PHE A 141 4.29 5.55 0.20
N SER A 142 4.79 5.32 -1.01
CA SER A 142 5.48 6.36 -1.80
C SER A 142 4.58 7.58 -2.03
N ASN A 143 3.26 7.41 -2.11
CA ASN A 143 2.26 8.50 -2.20
C ASN A 143 2.24 9.38 -0.94
N SER A 144 2.49 8.80 0.24
CA SER A 144 2.55 9.55 1.50
C SER A 144 3.82 10.41 1.56
N ILE A 145 4.93 9.88 1.04
CA ILE A 145 6.16 10.66 0.85
C ILE A 145 5.95 11.77 -0.19
N GLU A 146 5.30 11.48 -1.32
CA GLU A 146 4.95 12.49 -2.33
C GLU A 146 4.13 13.63 -1.70
N THR A 147 3.16 13.31 -0.85
CA THR A 147 2.36 14.31 -0.13
C THR A 147 3.24 15.26 0.69
N LEU A 148 4.20 14.72 1.47
CA LEU A 148 5.13 15.53 2.25
C LEU A 148 6.02 16.42 1.36
N VAL A 149 6.56 15.86 0.28
CA VAL A 149 7.44 16.58 -0.63
C VAL A 149 6.68 17.68 -1.38
N VAL A 150 5.42 17.44 -1.77
CA VAL A 150 4.55 18.47 -2.37
C VAL A 150 4.31 19.62 -1.41
N LEU A 151 3.90 19.33 -0.17
CA LEU A 151 3.61 20.36 0.83
C LEU A 151 4.84 21.21 1.13
N TRP A 152 6.01 20.59 1.35
CA TRP A 152 7.25 21.32 1.62
C TRP A 152 7.79 22.06 0.40
N SER A 153 7.60 21.55 -0.81
CA SER A 153 7.96 22.28 -2.04
C SER A 153 7.16 23.58 -2.15
N LEU A 154 5.84 23.53 -1.92
CA LEU A 154 5.01 24.73 -1.91
C LEU A 154 5.38 25.70 -0.77
N ALA A 155 5.64 25.19 0.44
CA ALA A 155 6.04 26.02 1.58
C ALA A 155 7.39 26.73 1.33
N LEU A 156 8.36 26.03 0.74
CA LEU A 156 9.65 26.62 0.37
C LEU A 156 9.49 27.64 -0.77
N MET A 157 8.61 27.40 -1.75
CA MET A 157 8.31 28.38 -2.80
C MET A 157 7.75 29.67 -2.21
N GLU A 158 6.74 29.60 -1.34
CA GLU A 158 6.20 30.78 -0.66
C GLU A 158 7.28 31.52 0.14
N ARG A 159 8.13 30.77 0.86
CA ARG A 159 9.25 31.34 1.63
C ARG A 159 10.28 32.05 0.76
N ILE A 160 10.68 31.46 -0.37
CA ILE A 160 11.63 32.07 -1.32
C ILE A 160 11.07 33.38 -1.89
N LEU A 161 9.76 33.43 -2.16
CA LEU A 161 9.08 34.61 -2.67
C LEU A 161 8.99 35.72 -1.60
N GLY A 162 8.75 35.35 -0.33
CA GLY A 162 8.63 36.28 0.79
C GLY A 162 9.95 36.83 1.35
N GLU A 163 11.07 36.11 1.24
CA GLU A 163 12.36 36.51 1.84
C GLU A 163 13.19 37.52 1.01
N LYS A 164 14.13 38.20 1.70
CA LYS A 164 15.18 39.02 1.07
C LYS A 164 16.13 38.15 0.23
N LYS A 165 16.60 38.66 -0.91
CA LYS A 165 17.33 37.92 -1.96
C LYS A 165 18.43 36.95 -1.47
N ARG A 166 19.30 37.34 -0.52
CA ARG A 166 20.42 36.49 -0.03
C ARG A 166 20.01 35.38 0.94
N SER A 167 18.93 35.56 1.71
CA SER A 167 18.44 34.56 2.68
C SER A 167 17.80 33.34 1.98
N SER A 168 17.29 33.54 0.77
CA SER A 168 16.54 32.51 0.03
C SER A 168 17.39 31.41 -0.60
N ILE A 169 18.73 31.51 -0.61
CA ILE A 169 19.60 30.55 -1.33
C ILE A 169 19.54 29.15 -0.70
N GLY A 170 19.55 29.06 0.63
CA GLY A 170 19.44 27.76 1.33
C GLY A 170 18.12 27.06 1.01
N SER A 171 16.99 27.78 1.17
CA SER A 171 15.66 27.29 0.81
C SER A 171 15.56 26.90 -0.67
N SER A 172 16.24 27.63 -1.56
CA SER A 172 16.32 27.33 -2.99
C SER A 172 17.08 26.05 -3.28
N ALA A 173 18.21 25.82 -2.61
CA ALA A 173 18.96 24.57 -2.72
C ALA A 173 18.16 23.37 -2.21
N VAL A 174 17.47 23.50 -1.07
CA VAL A 174 16.59 22.46 -0.53
C VAL A 174 15.42 22.19 -1.48
N LEU A 175 14.82 23.23 -2.08
CA LEU A 175 13.78 23.05 -3.09
C LEU A 175 14.31 22.27 -4.31
N GLY A 176 15.51 22.58 -4.79
CA GLY A 176 16.16 21.80 -5.87
C GLY A 176 16.31 20.31 -5.53
N PHE A 177 16.68 19.98 -4.29
CA PHE A 177 16.69 18.60 -3.79
C PHE A 177 15.29 17.98 -3.81
N LEU A 178 14.28 18.65 -3.23
CA LEU A 178 12.91 18.13 -3.16
C LEU A 178 12.30 17.90 -4.54
N LEU A 179 12.63 18.74 -5.54
CA LEU A 179 12.16 18.54 -6.91
C LEU A 179 12.70 17.24 -7.51
N VAL A 180 13.97 16.93 -7.29
CA VAL A 180 14.58 15.66 -7.74
C VAL A 180 14.04 14.50 -6.92
N PHE A 181 14.07 14.61 -5.59
CA PHE A 181 13.61 13.57 -4.67
C PHE A 181 12.16 13.18 -4.93
N GLY A 182 11.27 14.16 -5.10
CA GLY A 182 9.86 13.95 -5.44
C GLY A 182 9.68 13.24 -6.78
N THR A 183 10.42 13.68 -7.82
CA THR A 183 10.33 13.08 -9.17
C THR A 183 10.84 11.64 -9.20
N PHE A 184 11.92 11.32 -8.47
CA PHE A 184 12.43 9.96 -8.34
C PHE A 184 11.58 9.08 -7.42
N ASN A 185 10.90 9.67 -6.43
CA ASN A 185 9.90 8.96 -5.61
C ASN A 185 8.67 8.58 -6.44
N ARG A 186 8.09 9.55 -7.18
CA ARG A 186 6.96 9.31 -8.08
C ARG A 186 6.97 10.29 -9.27
N VAL A 187 6.69 9.77 -10.46
CA VAL A 187 6.54 10.59 -11.69
C VAL A 187 5.31 11.50 -11.68
N THR A 188 4.38 11.29 -10.75
CA THR A 188 3.19 12.13 -10.55
C THR A 188 3.53 13.45 -9.85
N PHE A 189 4.65 13.52 -9.11
CA PHE A 189 5.03 14.67 -8.29
C PHE A 189 5.09 16.00 -9.06
N PRO A 190 5.72 16.07 -10.26
CA PRO A 190 5.78 17.31 -11.03
C PRO A 190 4.39 17.91 -11.33
N ALA A 191 3.35 17.08 -11.49
CA ALA A 191 1.99 17.57 -11.78
C ALA A 191 1.45 18.51 -10.67
N PHE A 192 1.90 18.33 -9.43
CA PHE A 192 1.50 19.18 -8.30
C PHE A 192 2.25 20.50 -8.25
N ILE A 193 3.47 20.57 -8.79
CA ILE A 193 4.38 21.68 -8.54
C ILE A 193 4.57 22.58 -9.76
N MET A 194 4.50 22.04 -10.98
CA MET A 194 4.83 22.78 -12.20
C MET A 194 4.01 24.07 -12.37
N ILE A 195 2.68 24.01 -12.22
CA ILE A 195 1.83 25.18 -12.47
C ILE A 195 1.95 26.23 -11.35
N PRO A 196 1.92 25.87 -10.05
CA PRO A 196 2.23 26.83 -8.99
C PRO A 196 3.61 27.51 -9.15
N ALA A 197 4.63 26.76 -9.60
CA ALA A 197 5.95 27.29 -9.86
C ALA A 197 5.97 28.29 -11.03
N LEU A 198 5.31 27.96 -12.15
CA LEU A 198 5.22 28.82 -13.33
C LEU A 198 4.34 30.06 -13.10
N GLY A 199 3.24 29.92 -12.37
CA GLY A 199 2.35 31.02 -12.00
C GLY A 199 3.02 32.06 -11.10
N SER A 200 4.10 31.67 -10.44
CA SER A 200 4.95 32.56 -9.65
C SER A 200 5.97 33.27 -10.55
N ALA A 201 5.52 34.16 -11.45
CA ALA A 201 6.39 34.96 -12.32
C ALA A 201 7.53 35.67 -11.54
N TYR A 202 7.28 36.01 -10.28
CA TYR A 202 8.26 36.57 -9.35
C TYR A 202 9.44 35.65 -9.02
N LEU A 203 9.32 34.33 -9.19
CA LEU A 203 10.43 33.39 -9.03
C LEU A 203 11.45 33.55 -10.17
N LEU A 204 11.00 33.94 -11.37
CA LEU A 204 11.86 34.23 -12.52
C LEU A 204 12.74 35.46 -12.29
N ASP A 205 12.28 36.40 -11.47
CA ASP A 205 13.05 37.57 -11.06
C ASP A 205 14.15 37.25 -10.02
N ARG A 206 14.13 36.04 -9.44
CA ARG A 206 15.09 35.58 -8.42
C ARG A 206 16.22 34.74 -9.03
N ARG A 207 17.02 35.36 -9.92
CA ARG A 207 18.10 34.69 -10.68
C ARG A 207 19.05 33.81 -9.84
N PHE A 208 19.49 34.28 -8.66
CA PHE A 208 20.37 33.49 -7.79
C PHE A 208 19.67 32.31 -7.13
N SER A 209 18.38 32.45 -6.80
CA SER A 209 17.55 31.36 -6.29
C SER A 209 17.34 30.30 -7.37
N LEU A 210 17.06 30.71 -8.60
CA LEU A 210 16.98 29.79 -9.76
C LEU A 210 18.30 29.08 -10.02
N LEU A 211 19.43 29.79 -9.93
CA LEU A 211 20.75 29.18 -10.06
C LEU A 211 20.99 28.15 -8.95
N ALA A 212 20.64 28.46 -7.70
CA ALA A 212 20.76 27.54 -6.57
C ALA A 212 19.86 26.30 -6.72
N ILE A 213 18.61 26.48 -7.17
CA ILE A 213 17.69 25.38 -7.50
C ILE A 213 18.30 24.51 -8.60
N GLY A 214 18.79 25.12 -9.69
CA GLY A 214 19.37 24.42 -10.83
C GLY A 214 20.63 23.64 -10.46
N LEU A 215 21.58 24.26 -9.75
CA LEU A 215 22.82 23.59 -9.32
C LEU A 215 22.52 22.45 -8.33
N SER A 216 21.65 22.68 -7.35
CA SER A 216 21.22 21.64 -6.41
C SER A 216 20.53 20.49 -7.16
N GLY A 217 19.61 20.81 -8.08
CA GLY A 217 18.91 19.83 -8.90
C GLY A 217 19.85 18.99 -9.75
N LEU A 218 20.88 19.58 -10.36
CA LEU A 218 21.89 18.85 -11.14
C LEU A 218 22.68 17.88 -10.26
N ILE A 219 23.15 18.35 -9.09
CA ILE A 219 23.90 17.51 -8.13
C ILE A 219 23.04 16.32 -7.70
N TRP A 220 21.81 16.56 -7.26
CA TRP A 220 20.94 15.49 -6.77
C TRP A 220 20.45 14.57 -7.88
N THR A 221 20.27 15.06 -9.11
CA THR A 221 19.96 14.21 -10.26
C THR A 221 21.11 13.27 -10.55
N PHE A 222 22.35 13.77 -10.54
CA PHE A 222 23.53 12.92 -10.69
C PHE A 222 23.60 11.84 -9.60
N ILE A 223 23.40 12.21 -8.33
CA ILE A 223 23.38 11.26 -7.21
C ILE A 223 22.29 10.21 -7.40
N ALA A 224 21.06 10.62 -7.71
CA ALA A 224 19.93 9.70 -7.87
C ALA A 224 20.16 8.70 -9.02
N VAL A 225 20.63 9.18 -10.18
CA VAL A 225 20.95 8.31 -11.33
C VAL A 225 22.13 7.38 -11.01
N ALA A 226 23.14 7.86 -10.29
CA ALA A 226 24.27 7.03 -9.86
C ALA A 226 23.83 5.94 -8.88
N THR A 227 23.01 6.28 -7.86
CA THR A 227 22.46 5.31 -6.91
C THR A 227 21.64 4.24 -7.61
N ASP A 228 20.74 4.62 -8.52
CA ASP A 228 19.93 3.65 -9.27
C ASP A 228 20.81 2.80 -10.19
N THR A 229 21.77 3.41 -10.90
CA THR A 229 22.67 2.68 -11.80
C THR A 229 23.49 1.62 -11.05
N VAL A 230 24.04 1.97 -9.88
CA VAL A 230 24.77 1.01 -9.04
C VAL A 230 23.87 -0.11 -8.53
N TYR A 231 22.63 0.21 -8.14
CA TYR A 231 21.69 -0.79 -7.64
C TYR A 231 21.32 -1.83 -8.72
N TYR A 232 21.06 -1.38 -9.95
CA TYR A 232 20.65 -2.26 -11.04
C TYR A 232 21.81 -2.89 -11.81
N LYS A 233 23.02 -2.32 -11.69
CA LYS A 233 24.25 -2.80 -12.33
C LYS A 233 25.37 -2.81 -11.30
N PRO A 234 25.50 -3.88 -10.51
CA PRO A 234 26.49 -3.98 -9.43
C PRO A 234 27.92 -3.72 -9.91
N GLU A 235 28.24 -4.02 -11.18
CA GLU A 235 29.55 -3.78 -11.80
C GLU A 235 29.91 -2.29 -11.85
N ALA A 236 28.92 -1.39 -11.78
CA ALA A 236 29.17 0.04 -11.68
C ALA A 236 29.77 0.46 -10.32
N SER A 237 29.71 -0.40 -9.30
CA SER A 237 30.29 -0.12 -7.98
C SER A 237 31.78 -0.48 -7.85
N ASP A 238 32.35 -1.19 -8.83
CA ASP A 238 33.72 -1.72 -8.75
C ASP A 238 34.79 -0.62 -8.68
N SER A 239 34.58 0.51 -9.35
CA SER A 239 35.50 1.66 -9.35
C SER A 239 34.82 2.94 -9.84
N LEU A 240 35.44 4.10 -9.57
CA LEU A 240 34.95 5.38 -10.06
C LEU A 240 34.92 5.45 -11.60
N SER A 241 35.90 4.84 -12.27
CA SER A 241 35.92 4.77 -13.73
C SER A 241 34.80 3.88 -14.27
N ALA A 242 34.51 2.75 -13.62
CA ALA A 242 33.38 1.89 -13.96
C ALA A 242 32.03 2.60 -13.78
N LEU A 243 31.86 3.35 -12.68
CA LEU A 243 30.67 4.16 -12.44
C LEU A 243 30.47 5.21 -13.55
N LEU A 244 31.51 5.98 -13.85
CA LEU A 244 31.44 7.01 -14.90
C LEU A 244 31.14 6.37 -16.27
N ALA A 245 31.77 5.26 -16.62
CA ALA A 245 31.50 4.55 -17.87
C ALA A 245 30.04 4.12 -18.00
N HIS A 246 29.44 3.59 -16.93
CA HIS A 246 28.02 3.22 -16.92
C HIS A 246 27.10 4.44 -16.99
N LEU A 247 27.43 5.51 -16.27
CA LEU A 247 26.65 6.75 -16.30
C LEU A 247 26.63 7.41 -17.68
N PHE A 248 27.74 7.34 -18.44
CA PHE A 248 27.80 7.90 -19.79
C PHE A 248 27.15 7.00 -20.84
N ASN A 249 27.31 5.67 -20.74
CA ASN A 249 26.86 4.77 -21.81
C ASN A 249 25.48 4.17 -21.56
N THR A 250 25.16 3.82 -20.32
CA THR A 250 23.93 3.08 -19.99
C THR A 250 23.31 3.51 -18.64
N PRO A 251 23.05 4.81 -18.41
CA PRO A 251 22.50 5.29 -17.15
C PRO A 251 21.08 4.76 -16.91
N VAL A 252 20.77 4.41 -15.66
CA VAL A 252 19.41 4.03 -15.27
C VAL A 252 18.67 5.26 -14.75
N ILE A 253 17.77 5.81 -15.58
CA ILE A 253 16.96 6.99 -15.26
C ILE A 253 15.51 6.54 -15.03
N THR A 254 15.22 6.17 -13.80
CA THR A 254 13.95 5.51 -13.42
C THR A 254 12.71 6.37 -13.70
N PRO A 255 12.67 7.70 -13.49
CA PRO A 255 11.49 8.51 -13.86
C PRO A 255 11.22 8.49 -15.38
N LEU A 256 12.27 8.51 -16.20
CA LEU A 256 12.14 8.47 -17.65
C LEU A 256 11.65 7.11 -18.13
N ASN A 257 12.17 6.02 -17.55
CA ASN A 257 11.69 4.67 -17.83
C ASN A 257 10.22 4.51 -17.44
N ASN A 258 9.83 5.05 -16.29
CA ASN A 258 8.47 5.02 -15.79
C ASN A 258 7.49 5.78 -16.70
N ILE A 259 7.87 6.98 -17.18
CA ILE A 259 7.08 7.72 -18.18
C ILE A 259 6.95 6.91 -19.46
N ARG A 260 8.06 6.35 -19.98
CA ARG A 260 8.03 5.52 -21.22
C ARG A 260 7.13 4.29 -21.08
N TYR A 261 7.14 3.66 -19.91
CA TYR A 261 6.29 2.51 -19.61
C TYR A 261 4.81 2.93 -19.58
N ASN A 262 4.47 3.99 -18.84
CA ASN A 262 3.09 4.44 -18.66
C ASN A 262 2.50 5.19 -19.87
N SER A 263 3.32 5.63 -20.82
CA SER A 263 2.83 6.16 -22.10
C SER A 263 2.21 5.09 -23.00
N ARG A 264 2.38 3.80 -22.68
CA ARG A 264 1.80 2.68 -23.45
C ARG A 264 0.50 2.22 -22.79
N THR A 265 -0.62 2.38 -23.49
CA THR A 265 -1.95 1.97 -22.99
C THR A 265 -2.07 0.47 -22.76
N SER A 266 -1.32 -0.36 -23.50
CA SER A 266 -1.27 -1.81 -23.29
C SER A 266 -0.78 -2.17 -21.88
N ASN A 267 0.21 -1.44 -21.38
CA ASN A 267 0.77 -1.65 -20.05
C ASN A 267 -0.21 -1.18 -18.97
N LEU A 268 -0.87 -0.04 -19.21
CA LEU A 268 -1.89 0.48 -18.28
C LEU A 268 -3.10 -0.44 -18.17
N ALA A 269 -3.44 -1.17 -19.24
CA ALA A 269 -4.56 -2.11 -19.25
C ALA A 269 -4.36 -3.27 -18.26
N GLU A 270 -3.12 -3.66 -17.97
CA GLU A 270 -2.80 -4.66 -16.94
C GLU A 270 -3.17 -4.20 -15.52
N HIS A 271 -3.33 -2.88 -15.32
CA HIS A 271 -3.69 -2.27 -14.04
C HIS A 271 -5.12 -1.68 -14.01
N GLY A 272 -5.88 -1.86 -15.09
CA GLY A 272 -7.23 -1.32 -15.23
C GLY A 272 -7.28 0.08 -15.84
N LEU A 273 -8.14 0.23 -16.85
CA LEU A 273 -8.44 1.49 -17.52
C LEU A 273 -9.71 2.12 -16.94
N HIS A 274 -9.69 3.43 -16.80
CA HIS A 274 -10.71 4.24 -16.19
C HIS A 274 -11.08 5.42 -17.08
N PRO A 275 -12.33 5.89 -17.06
CA PRO A 275 -12.72 7.13 -17.72
C PRO A 275 -11.95 8.34 -17.17
N HIS A 276 -11.70 9.34 -18.02
CA HIS A 276 -10.93 10.54 -17.63
C HIS A 276 -11.56 11.35 -16.47
N TYR A 277 -12.84 11.15 -16.17
CA TYR A 277 -13.52 11.82 -15.06
C TYR A 277 -13.49 11.05 -13.73
N GLN A 278 -12.90 9.84 -13.68
CA GLN A 278 -12.87 8.97 -12.50
C GLN A 278 -12.30 9.69 -11.27
N HIS A 279 -11.24 10.47 -11.45
CA HIS A 279 -10.64 11.26 -10.37
C HIS A 279 -11.63 12.25 -9.73
N LEU A 280 -12.45 12.91 -10.54
CA LEU A 280 -13.40 13.91 -10.07
C LEU A 280 -14.67 13.29 -9.46
N VAL A 281 -15.17 12.21 -10.07
CA VAL A 281 -16.50 11.64 -9.74
C VAL A 281 -16.43 10.54 -8.69
N ALA A 282 -15.31 9.82 -8.56
CA ALA A 282 -15.16 8.71 -7.61
C ALA A 282 -14.03 8.98 -6.61
N ASN A 283 -12.81 9.25 -7.09
CA ASN A 283 -11.63 9.28 -6.22
C ASN A 283 -11.63 10.47 -5.24
N LEU A 284 -11.90 11.70 -5.70
CA LEU A 284 -12.00 12.86 -4.81
C LEU A 284 -13.16 12.73 -3.79
N PRO A 285 -14.37 12.31 -4.19
CA PRO A 285 -15.44 11.99 -3.23
C PRO A 285 -15.03 10.94 -2.20
N GLN A 286 -14.33 9.88 -2.60
CA GLN A 286 -13.84 8.85 -1.69
C GLN A 286 -12.84 9.41 -0.67
N LEU A 287 -11.97 10.34 -1.06
CA LEU A 287 -10.95 10.90 -0.19
C LEU A 287 -11.46 12.02 0.73
N LEU A 288 -12.41 12.83 0.25
CA LEU A 288 -12.83 14.07 0.92
C LEU A 288 -14.26 14.03 1.46
N GLY A 289 -15.11 13.12 0.98
CA GLY A 289 -16.50 12.98 1.39
C GLY A 289 -17.24 14.34 1.50
N PRO A 290 -17.78 14.69 2.68
CA PRO A 290 -18.58 15.91 2.84
C PRO A 290 -17.77 17.23 2.75
N ALA A 291 -16.43 17.17 2.77
CA ALA A 291 -15.61 18.36 2.53
C ALA A 291 -15.62 18.81 1.06
N LEU A 292 -15.83 17.89 0.12
CA LEU A 292 -15.81 18.21 -1.31
C LEU A 292 -16.98 19.12 -1.72
N PRO A 293 -18.26 18.83 -1.39
CA PRO A 293 -19.37 19.75 -1.69
C PRO A 293 -19.18 21.14 -1.07
N LEU A 294 -18.66 21.20 0.16
CA LEU A 294 -18.38 22.46 0.83
C LEU A 294 -17.29 23.26 0.10
N LEU A 295 -16.19 22.61 -0.31
CA LEU A 295 -15.16 23.22 -1.15
C LEU A 295 -15.76 23.76 -2.46
N LEU A 296 -16.54 22.95 -3.18
CA LEU A 296 -17.16 23.34 -4.45
C LEU A 296 -18.13 24.52 -4.28
N SER A 297 -18.83 24.60 -3.15
CA SER A 297 -19.71 25.73 -2.84
C SER A 297 -18.96 27.07 -2.74
N THR A 298 -17.67 27.05 -2.37
CA THR A 298 -16.84 28.26 -2.32
C THR A 298 -16.41 28.77 -3.70
N LEU A 299 -16.51 27.91 -4.73
CA LEU A 299 -16.27 28.26 -6.13
C LEU A 299 -17.52 28.87 -6.78
N TYR A 300 -18.69 28.73 -6.15
CA TYR A 300 -19.92 29.37 -6.60
C TYR A 300 -19.96 30.86 -6.18
N PRO A 301 -20.44 31.78 -7.05
CA PRO A 301 -20.81 31.54 -8.44
C PRO A 301 -19.56 31.33 -9.30
N PHE A 302 -19.66 30.43 -10.29
CA PHE A 302 -18.56 30.02 -11.19
C PHE A 302 -18.19 31.12 -12.21
N THR A 303 -17.98 32.34 -11.73
CA THR A 303 -17.53 33.49 -12.51
C THR A 303 -16.01 33.46 -12.66
N ALA A 304 -15.50 33.94 -13.80
CA ALA A 304 -14.06 34.00 -14.03
C ALA A 304 -13.32 34.80 -12.94
N SER A 305 -13.93 35.86 -12.41
CA SER A 305 -13.37 36.66 -11.30
C SER A 305 -13.25 35.85 -10.02
N ASN A 306 -14.31 35.14 -9.60
CA ASN A 306 -14.29 34.31 -8.40
C ASN A 306 -13.30 33.13 -8.55
N LEU A 307 -13.31 32.44 -9.69
CA LEU A 307 -12.37 31.35 -9.96
C LEU A 307 -10.92 31.85 -9.92
N LYS A 308 -10.62 32.98 -10.56
CA LYS A 308 -9.29 33.59 -10.52
C LYS A 308 -8.88 33.98 -9.09
N ALA A 309 -9.80 34.53 -8.30
CA ALA A 309 -9.54 34.87 -6.91
C ALA A 309 -9.25 33.62 -6.05
N ARG A 310 -10.02 32.54 -6.22
CA ARG A 310 -9.82 31.30 -5.46
C ARG A 310 -8.56 30.55 -5.90
N LEU A 311 -8.31 30.44 -7.20
CA LEU A 311 -7.12 29.80 -7.78
C LEU A 311 -5.85 30.63 -7.60
N SER A 312 -5.93 31.84 -7.02
CA SER A 312 -4.73 32.54 -6.54
C SER A 312 -4.08 31.87 -5.32
N ASN A 313 -4.85 31.05 -4.57
CA ASN A 313 -4.30 30.23 -3.50
C ASN A 313 -3.46 29.07 -4.10
N PRO A 314 -2.13 29.03 -3.89
CA PRO A 314 -1.25 28.07 -4.56
C PRO A 314 -1.59 26.61 -4.21
N ARG A 315 -2.18 26.36 -3.04
CA ARG A 315 -2.61 25.02 -2.63
C ARG A 315 -3.80 24.52 -3.44
N LEU A 316 -4.81 25.36 -3.61
CA LEU A 316 -5.98 25.03 -4.43
C LEU A 316 -5.58 24.92 -5.90
N LEU A 317 -4.71 25.82 -6.37
CA LEU A 317 -4.17 25.75 -7.73
C LEU A 317 -3.44 24.43 -7.97
N SER A 318 -2.50 24.08 -7.09
CA SER A 318 -1.74 22.82 -7.14
C SER A 318 -2.66 21.61 -7.24
N ALA A 319 -3.62 21.47 -6.31
CA ALA A 319 -4.53 20.33 -6.28
C ALA A 319 -5.49 20.27 -7.48
N ALA A 320 -6.02 21.41 -7.92
CA ALA A 320 -6.91 21.45 -9.08
C ALA A 320 -6.16 21.09 -10.36
N THR A 321 -4.95 21.62 -10.55
CA THR A 321 -4.17 21.38 -11.76
C THR A 321 -3.57 19.98 -11.80
N SER A 322 -3.11 19.45 -10.67
CA SER A 322 -2.62 18.08 -10.61
C SER A 322 -3.74 17.08 -10.86
N THR A 323 -4.92 17.29 -10.28
CA THR A 323 -6.10 16.46 -10.55
C THR A 323 -6.40 16.45 -12.06
N ALA A 324 -6.38 17.61 -12.72
CA ALA A 324 -6.62 17.70 -14.16
C ALA A 324 -5.54 16.99 -14.99
N ILE A 325 -4.26 17.18 -14.67
CA ILE A 325 -3.14 16.54 -15.38
C ILE A 325 -3.17 15.02 -15.21
N LEU A 326 -3.35 14.53 -13.98
CA LEU A 326 -3.41 13.10 -13.68
C LEU A 326 -4.64 12.43 -14.30
N SER A 327 -5.74 13.17 -14.48
CA SER A 327 -6.94 12.71 -15.16
C SER A 327 -6.75 12.43 -16.67
N ILE A 328 -5.67 12.92 -17.28
CA ILE A 328 -5.33 12.61 -18.68
C ILE A 328 -4.87 11.15 -18.82
N VAL A 329 -4.24 10.58 -17.77
CA VAL A 329 -3.78 9.20 -17.79
C VAL A 329 -4.99 8.28 -17.53
N PRO A 330 -5.23 7.25 -18.37
CA PRO A 330 -6.42 6.41 -18.25
C PRO A 330 -6.36 5.44 -17.06
N HIS A 331 -5.23 5.28 -16.39
CA HIS A 331 -5.14 4.52 -15.15
C HIS A 331 -5.27 5.48 -13.95
N GLN A 332 -6.39 5.41 -13.22
CA GLN A 332 -6.75 6.38 -12.19
C GLN A 332 -7.13 5.71 -10.88
N GLU A 333 -6.26 5.86 -9.88
CA GLU A 333 -6.51 5.35 -8.54
C GLU A 333 -6.58 6.48 -7.50
N PRO A 334 -7.36 6.32 -6.40
CA PRO A 334 -7.52 7.36 -5.40
C PRO A 334 -6.20 7.77 -4.75
N ARG A 335 -5.27 6.84 -4.54
CA ARG A 335 -3.96 7.14 -3.96
C ARG A 335 -3.11 8.13 -4.78
N PHE A 336 -3.34 8.27 -6.09
CA PHE A 336 -2.61 9.28 -6.88
C PHE A 336 -3.00 10.70 -6.49
N LEU A 337 -4.12 10.88 -5.80
CA LEU A 337 -4.60 12.16 -5.30
C LEU A 337 -4.37 12.36 -3.80
N LEU A 338 -3.59 11.52 -3.11
CA LEU A 338 -3.28 11.74 -1.69
C LEU A 338 -2.76 13.17 -1.39
N PRO A 339 -1.83 13.74 -2.20
CA PRO A 339 -1.38 15.11 -1.93
C PRO A 339 -2.50 16.15 -2.03
N CYS A 340 -3.58 15.88 -2.79
CA CYS A 340 -4.74 16.78 -2.86
C CYS A 340 -5.48 16.89 -1.53
N VAL A 341 -5.42 15.90 -0.64
CA VAL A 341 -6.18 15.91 0.62
C VAL A 341 -5.79 17.08 1.53
N PRO A 342 -4.53 17.21 2.00
CA PRO A 342 -4.14 18.36 2.82
C PRO A 342 -4.20 19.68 2.03
N LEU A 343 -3.94 19.68 0.71
CA LEU A 343 -4.02 20.89 -0.11
C LEU A 343 -5.44 21.45 -0.18
N LEU A 344 -6.44 20.59 -0.44
CA LEU A 344 -7.83 20.99 -0.59
C LEU A 344 -8.46 21.30 0.77
N LEU A 345 -8.24 20.46 1.79
CA LEU A 345 -8.77 20.69 3.15
C LEU A 345 -8.26 21.99 3.78
N THR A 346 -7.09 22.48 3.38
CA THR A 346 -6.54 23.73 3.91
C THR A 346 -6.91 24.97 3.08
N SER A 347 -7.66 24.80 1.98
CA SER A 347 -7.92 25.85 0.98
C SER A 347 -9.22 26.63 1.14
N PHE A 348 -10.10 26.25 2.06
CA PHE A 348 -11.40 26.91 2.26
C PHE A 348 -11.71 27.15 3.74
N PRO A 349 -12.48 28.20 4.06
CA PRO A 349 -12.95 28.43 5.42
C PRO A 349 -14.08 27.45 5.77
N LEU A 350 -14.11 26.99 7.03
CA LEU A 350 -15.17 26.13 7.54
C LEU A 350 -16.37 26.94 8.07
N PRO A 351 -17.60 26.39 7.96
CA PRO A 351 -18.77 27.00 8.58
C PRO A 351 -18.59 27.05 10.11
N HIS A 352 -18.77 28.25 10.69
CA HIS A 352 -18.48 28.49 12.10
C HIS A 352 -19.60 28.05 13.06
N SER A 353 -20.87 28.21 12.67
CA SER A 353 -22.04 27.88 13.50
C SER A 353 -23.29 27.69 12.63
N GLY A 354 -24.37 27.18 13.23
CA GLY A 354 -25.64 26.98 12.57
C GLY A 354 -25.83 25.58 11.98
N PRO A 355 -26.97 25.33 11.30
CA PRO A 355 -27.35 23.99 10.86
C PRO A 355 -26.37 23.39 9.84
N VAL A 356 -25.79 24.22 8.96
CA VAL A 356 -24.78 23.76 7.98
C VAL A 356 -23.51 23.29 8.67
N ALA A 357 -23.05 23.99 9.72
CA ALA A 357 -21.89 23.57 10.49
C ALA A 357 -22.14 22.24 11.20
N THR A 358 -23.31 22.08 11.81
CA THR A 358 -23.72 20.83 12.46
C THR A 358 -23.79 19.68 11.45
N ALA A 359 -24.45 19.88 10.30
CA ALA A 359 -24.56 18.86 9.25
C ALA A 359 -23.18 18.48 8.68
N PHE A 360 -22.29 19.45 8.48
CA PHE A 360 -20.92 19.20 8.03
C PHE A 360 -20.14 18.38 9.06
N TRP A 361 -20.06 18.79 10.32
CA TRP A 361 -19.25 18.09 11.30
C TRP A 361 -19.81 16.70 11.65
N THR A 362 -21.13 16.53 11.69
CA THR A 362 -21.75 15.22 11.90
C THR A 362 -21.44 14.26 10.75
N SER A 363 -21.63 14.70 9.51
CA SER A 363 -21.28 13.88 8.33
C SER A 363 -19.76 13.65 8.22
N TRP A 364 -18.92 14.64 8.49
CA TRP A 364 -17.46 14.52 8.45
C TRP A 364 -16.93 13.52 9.48
N ILE A 365 -17.43 13.60 10.73
CA ILE A 365 -17.05 12.64 11.78
C ILE A 365 -17.54 11.24 11.41
N GLY A 366 -18.79 11.09 10.97
CA GLY A 366 -19.34 9.78 10.56
C GLY A 366 -18.55 9.17 9.39
N PHE A 367 -18.28 9.96 8.35
CA PHE A 367 -17.52 9.55 7.18
C PHE A 367 -16.11 9.07 7.55
N ASN A 368 -15.36 9.88 8.32
CA ASN A 368 -13.99 9.52 8.68
C ASN A 368 -13.92 8.38 9.70
N ALA A 369 -14.90 8.26 10.61
CA ALA A 369 -14.96 7.13 11.53
C ALA A 369 -15.24 5.81 10.78
N ILE A 370 -16.19 5.82 9.84
CA ILE A 370 -16.54 4.63 9.04
C ILE A 370 -15.38 4.24 8.13
N LEU A 371 -14.86 5.17 7.31
CA LEU A 371 -13.74 4.85 6.41
C LEU A 371 -12.44 4.62 7.16
N GLY A 372 -12.23 5.29 8.29
CA GLY A 372 -11.11 5.02 9.18
C GLY A 372 -11.15 3.59 9.70
N ALA A 373 -12.29 3.14 10.24
CA ALA A 373 -12.44 1.76 10.70
C ALA A 373 -12.31 0.74 9.54
N LEU A 374 -12.99 0.98 8.42
CA LEU A 374 -12.97 0.09 7.26
C LEU A 374 -11.56 -0.04 6.70
N MET A 375 -10.96 1.06 6.28
CA MET A 375 -9.64 1.06 5.62
C MET A 375 -8.51 0.83 6.62
N GLY A 376 -8.60 1.42 7.80
CA GLY A 376 -7.54 1.41 8.81
C GLY A 376 -7.52 0.20 9.73
N VAL A 377 -8.57 -0.64 9.79
CA VAL A 377 -8.58 -1.85 10.63
C VAL A 377 -8.95 -3.10 9.86
N TYR A 378 -10.00 -3.04 9.04
CA TYR A 378 -10.59 -4.24 8.46
C TYR A 378 -10.05 -4.58 7.07
N HIS A 379 -9.85 -3.58 6.20
CA HIS A 379 -9.44 -3.79 4.82
C HIS A 379 -8.13 -4.57 4.78
N GLN A 380 -8.24 -5.83 4.36
CA GLN A 380 -7.14 -6.77 4.23
C GLN A 380 -6.29 -6.94 5.52
N GLY A 381 -6.85 -6.62 6.70
CA GLY A 381 -6.12 -6.55 7.98
C GLY A 381 -5.66 -7.88 8.58
N GLY A 382 -6.07 -9.00 7.98
CA GLY A 382 -5.62 -10.34 8.34
C GLY A 382 -4.26 -10.74 7.76
N ILE A 383 -3.78 -10.09 6.69
CA ILE A 383 -2.58 -10.55 5.95
C ILE A 383 -1.30 -10.37 6.77
N ILE A 384 -1.07 -9.19 7.31
CA ILE A 384 0.13 -8.90 8.10
C ILE A 384 0.26 -9.85 9.29
N PRO A 385 -0.77 -10.03 10.15
CA PRO A 385 -0.64 -10.95 11.27
C PRO A 385 -0.63 -12.42 10.84
N SER A 386 -1.23 -12.80 9.70
CA SER A 386 -1.12 -14.18 9.20
C SER A 386 0.31 -14.51 8.82
N VAL A 387 0.98 -13.65 8.04
CA VAL A 387 2.37 -13.89 7.63
C VAL A 387 3.31 -13.96 8.83
N LEU A 388 3.19 -13.01 9.77
CA LEU A 388 3.99 -13.00 11.01
C LEU A 388 3.81 -14.26 11.86
N SER A 389 2.64 -14.92 11.77
CA SER A 389 2.34 -16.12 12.57
C SER A 389 2.75 -17.42 11.88
N LEU A 390 2.99 -17.43 10.56
CA LEU A 390 3.35 -18.64 9.81
C LEU A 390 4.55 -19.40 10.42
N PRO A 391 5.67 -18.75 10.81
CA PRO A 391 6.80 -19.46 11.41
C PRO A 391 6.48 -20.19 12.71
N LEU A 392 5.44 -19.77 13.42
CA LEU A 392 4.97 -20.39 14.66
C LEU A 392 3.89 -21.45 14.41
N LEU A 393 3.08 -21.29 13.37
CA LEU A 393 1.96 -22.18 13.05
C LEU A 393 2.38 -23.45 12.30
N ILE A 394 3.36 -23.34 11.39
CA ILE A 394 3.74 -24.44 10.50
C ILE A 394 4.42 -25.60 11.27
N PRO A 395 5.42 -25.39 12.15
CA PRO A 395 6.11 -26.52 12.79
C PRO A 395 5.18 -27.44 13.61
N PRO A 396 4.27 -26.93 14.47
CA PRO A 396 3.29 -27.79 15.15
C PRO A 396 2.40 -28.58 14.20
N ALA A 397 1.98 -27.97 13.08
CA ALA A 397 1.15 -28.64 12.08
C ALA A 397 1.89 -29.82 11.41
N LEU A 398 3.17 -29.64 11.06
CA LEU A 398 4.02 -30.70 10.52
C LEU A 398 4.25 -31.83 11.54
N ASN A 399 4.49 -31.48 12.81
CA ASN A 399 4.67 -32.47 13.87
C ASN A 399 3.44 -33.36 14.04
N SER A 400 2.24 -32.76 13.98
CA SER A 400 0.98 -33.47 14.17
C SER A 400 0.73 -34.57 13.14
N THR A 401 1.40 -34.52 12.00
CA THR A 401 1.28 -35.50 10.91
C THR A 401 2.58 -36.21 10.59
N HIS A 402 3.62 -36.00 11.41
CA HIS A 402 4.95 -36.55 11.21
C HIS A 402 5.51 -36.28 9.80
N SER A 403 5.19 -35.11 9.22
CA SER A 403 5.63 -34.75 7.88
C SER A 403 7.10 -34.33 7.87
N GLY A 404 7.90 -35.05 7.09
CA GLY A 404 9.32 -34.74 6.87
C GLY A 404 9.57 -33.67 5.79
N ALA A 405 8.53 -33.00 5.28
CA ALA A 405 8.67 -32.03 4.21
C ALA A 405 9.46 -30.78 4.65
N GLU A 406 10.36 -30.34 3.78
CA GLU A 406 11.17 -29.14 3.97
C GLU A 406 10.60 -27.95 3.21
N ASN A 407 10.00 -28.19 2.05
CA ASN A 407 9.35 -27.17 1.23
C ASN A 407 7.91 -26.96 1.70
N ILE A 408 7.57 -25.69 1.94
CA ILE A 408 6.25 -25.27 2.35
C ILE A 408 5.73 -24.24 1.36
N GLU A 409 4.56 -24.48 0.81
CA GLU A 409 3.86 -23.54 -0.07
C GLU A 409 2.61 -23.02 0.63
N VAL A 410 2.51 -21.69 0.77
CA VAL A 410 1.34 -21.04 1.36
C VAL A 410 0.66 -20.21 0.28
N PHE A 411 -0.46 -20.72 -0.22
CA PHE A 411 -1.28 -20.06 -1.24
C PHE A 411 -2.15 -18.97 -0.62
N TYR A 412 -1.97 -17.72 -1.05
CA TYR A 412 -2.79 -16.59 -0.63
C TYR A 412 -3.84 -16.30 -1.71
N TRP A 413 -5.09 -16.68 -1.46
CA TRP A 413 -6.20 -16.63 -2.43
C TRP A 413 -7.25 -15.58 -2.06
N LYS A 414 -7.71 -14.80 -3.05
CA LYS A 414 -8.56 -13.60 -2.90
C LYS A 414 -8.02 -12.62 -1.85
N THR A 415 -6.72 -12.44 -1.82
CA THR A 415 -6.05 -11.45 -0.98
C THR A 415 -5.06 -10.65 -1.80
N TYR A 416 -4.64 -9.50 -1.25
CA TYR A 416 -3.43 -8.85 -1.74
C TYR A 416 -2.20 -9.76 -1.55
N PRO A 417 -1.19 -9.64 -2.43
CA PRO A 417 0.06 -10.37 -2.25
C PRO A 417 0.68 -10.10 -0.87
N PRO A 418 1.02 -11.16 -0.11
CA PRO A 418 1.57 -11.02 1.23
C PRO A 418 3.03 -10.52 1.20
N PRO A 419 3.47 -9.74 2.20
CA PRO A 419 4.87 -9.29 2.31
C PRO A 419 5.81 -10.46 2.67
N ASN A 420 6.77 -10.79 1.81
CA ASN A 420 7.67 -11.91 2.08
C ASN A 420 8.69 -11.59 3.18
N TYR A 421 9.08 -10.32 3.31
CA TYR A 421 10.11 -9.92 4.28
C TYR A 421 9.66 -10.13 5.73
N LEU A 422 8.35 -10.27 5.96
CA LEU A 422 7.79 -10.57 7.29
C LEU A 422 8.07 -12.00 7.76
N LEU A 423 8.55 -12.90 6.89
CA LEU A 423 9.01 -14.23 7.31
C LEU A 423 10.33 -14.18 8.09
N GLY A 424 11.12 -13.10 7.95
CA GLY A 424 12.39 -12.95 8.62
C GLY A 424 13.52 -13.83 8.07
N SER A 425 14.70 -13.72 8.67
CA SER A 425 15.98 -14.27 8.20
C SER A 425 16.32 -15.67 8.71
N ALA A 426 15.65 -16.14 9.77
CA ALA A 426 15.85 -17.48 10.31
C ALA A 426 14.58 -18.31 10.07
N PRO A 427 14.54 -19.14 9.01
CA PRO A 427 13.40 -20.02 8.81
C PRO A 427 13.28 -20.99 9.99
N PRO A 428 12.04 -21.32 10.41
CA PRO A 428 11.80 -22.31 11.44
C PRO A 428 12.36 -23.67 11.02
N ARG A 429 12.64 -24.53 12.01
CA ARG A 429 13.08 -25.91 11.75
C ARG A 429 11.90 -26.87 11.72
N ASN A 430 11.98 -27.87 10.86
CA ASN A 430 11.07 -29.00 10.86
C ASN A 430 11.29 -29.81 12.17
N PRO A 431 10.25 -30.08 12.97
CA PRO A 431 10.40 -30.79 14.24
C PRO A 431 10.72 -32.29 14.10
N VAL A 432 10.49 -32.86 12.91
CA VAL A 432 10.74 -34.28 12.60
C VAL A 432 12.15 -34.47 12.06
N THR A 433 12.59 -33.61 11.14
CA THR A 433 13.89 -33.76 10.43
C THR A 433 15.00 -32.85 10.96
N ASP A 434 14.67 -31.88 11.82
CA ASP A 434 15.56 -30.80 12.31
C ASP A 434 16.19 -29.94 11.19
N GLN A 435 15.65 -30.04 9.97
CA GLN A 435 16.09 -29.24 8.82
C GLN A 435 15.36 -27.89 8.76
N ARG A 436 15.97 -26.89 8.12
CA ARG A 436 15.36 -25.56 7.95
C ARG A 436 14.22 -25.63 6.92
N LEU A 437 13.08 -25.04 7.24
CA LEU A 437 11.94 -24.97 6.34
C LEU A 437 12.13 -23.91 5.25
N ASN A 438 11.70 -24.21 4.05
CA ASN A 438 11.65 -23.27 2.93
C ASN A 438 10.19 -22.85 2.71
N ILE A 439 9.79 -21.73 3.34
CA ILE A 439 8.42 -21.21 3.26
C ILE A 439 8.32 -20.24 2.08
N SER A 440 7.49 -20.60 1.10
CA SER A 440 7.16 -19.77 -0.04
C SER A 440 5.73 -19.25 0.07
N LEU A 441 5.55 -17.94 -0.17
CA LEU A 441 4.24 -17.32 -0.22
C LEU A 441 3.83 -17.16 -1.68
N VAL A 442 2.72 -17.79 -2.05
CA VAL A 442 2.25 -17.83 -3.44
C VAL A 442 0.92 -17.06 -3.55
N PRO A 443 0.93 -15.81 -4.03
CA PRO A 443 -0.29 -15.07 -4.26
C PRO A 443 -1.01 -15.63 -5.48
N LEU A 444 -2.26 -16.04 -5.28
CA LEU A 444 -3.17 -16.52 -6.31
C LEU A 444 -4.18 -15.44 -6.73
N MET A 445 -4.16 -14.27 -6.08
CA MET A 445 -5.02 -13.13 -6.42
C MET A 445 -6.49 -13.57 -6.53
N GLY A 446 -7.21 -13.14 -7.58
CA GLY A 446 -8.62 -13.42 -7.80
C GLY A 446 -8.91 -14.60 -8.72
N ILE A 447 -8.03 -15.61 -8.86
CA ILE A 447 -8.34 -16.78 -9.70
C ILE A 447 -9.65 -17.46 -9.24
N PRO A 448 -10.41 -18.11 -10.15
CA PRO A 448 -11.62 -18.83 -9.78
C PRO A 448 -11.35 -19.93 -8.75
N GLN A 449 -12.35 -20.21 -7.90
CA GLN A 449 -12.24 -21.27 -6.88
C GLN A 449 -11.96 -22.64 -7.50
N SER A 450 -12.51 -22.94 -8.68
CA SER A 450 -12.25 -24.17 -9.42
C SER A 450 -10.77 -24.33 -9.80
N GLU A 451 -10.09 -23.22 -10.12
CA GLU A 451 -8.67 -23.23 -10.47
C GLU A 451 -7.80 -23.41 -9.22
N LEU A 452 -8.15 -22.77 -8.10
CA LEU A 452 -7.51 -23.05 -6.81
C LEU A 452 -7.64 -24.55 -6.46
N VAL A 453 -8.86 -25.09 -6.53
CA VAL A 453 -9.10 -26.51 -6.24
C VAL A 453 -8.27 -27.41 -7.16
N PHE A 454 -8.20 -27.07 -8.45
CA PHE A 454 -7.36 -27.80 -9.40
C PHE A 454 -5.87 -27.75 -9.04
N ILE A 455 -5.34 -26.59 -8.65
CA ILE A 455 -3.95 -26.46 -8.16
C ILE A 455 -3.75 -27.35 -6.93
N LEU A 456 -4.64 -27.28 -5.94
CA LEU A 456 -4.55 -28.11 -4.74
C LEU A 456 -4.60 -29.60 -5.05
N MET A 457 -5.42 -30.01 -6.03
CA MET A 457 -5.49 -31.40 -6.49
C MET A 457 -4.18 -31.85 -7.15
N GLN A 458 -3.47 -30.98 -7.86
CA GLN A 458 -2.17 -31.35 -8.44
C GLN A 458 -1.17 -31.76 -7.36
N HIS A 459 -1.20 -31.12 -6.19
CA HIS A 459 -0.35 -31.50 -5.04
C HIS A 459 -0.78 -32.81 -4.36
N PHE A 460 -2.03 -33.27 -4.57
CA PHE A 460 -2.59 -34.47 -3.94
C PHE A 460 -3.39 -35.32 -4.94
N PRO A 461 -2.75 -35.89 -5.99
CA PRO A 461 -3.46 -36.36 -7.18
C PRO A 461 -4.20 -37.69 -7.04
N THR A 462 -3.93 -38.48 -6.00
CA THR A 462 -4.60 -39.77 -5.78
C THR A 462 -4.28 -40.36 -4.40
N CYS A 463 -5.18 -41.23 -3.94
CA CYS A 463 -5.00 -42.12 -2.78
C CYS A 463 -4.47 -43.51 -3.17
N ASP A 464 -4.29 -43.80 -4.46
CA ASP A 464 -3.72 -45.04 -4.95
C ASP A 464 -2.18 -45.00 -4.81
N PRO A 465 -1.58 -45.78 -3.89
CA PRO A 465 -0.14 -45.75 -3.66
C PRO A 465 0.67 -46.10 -4.92
N GLY A 466 0.12 -46.87 -5.86
CA GLY A 466 0.81 -47.23 -7.10
C GLY A 466 0.88 -46.09 -8.13
N LEU A 467 0.06 -45.04 -8.00
CA LEU A 467 0.05 -43.88 -8.89
C LEU A 467 0.62 -42.62 -8.22
N VAL A 468 0.67 -42.54 -6.88
CA VAL A 468 1.26 -41.41 -6.15
C VAL A 468 2.71 -41.17 -6.56
N ASP A 469 3.51 -42.23 -6.70
CA ASP A 469 4.94 -42.12 -7.06
C ASP A 469 5.16 -41.66 -8.51
N TYR A 470 4.17 -41.84 -9.40
CA TYR A 470 4.25 -41.46 -10.81
C TYR A 470 3.68 -40.07 -11.11
N ILE A 471 2.74 -39.58 -10.29
CA ILE A 471 1.99 -38.34 -10.54
C ILE A 471 2.42 -37.19 -9.61
N SER A 472 3.22 -37.47 -8.58
CA SER A 472 3.72 -36.44 -7.67
C SER A 472 4.39 -35.30 -8.45
N PRO A 473 3.83 -34.07 -8.44
CA PRO A 473 4.31 -32.98 -9.29
C PRO A 473 5.67 -32.43 -8.82
N HIS A 474 6.05 -32.71 -7.57
CA HIS A 474 7.30 -32.26 -6.99
C HIS A 474 8.24 -33.43 -6.73
N PRO A 475 9.50 -33.35 -7.20
CA PRO A 475 10.54 -34.33 -6.86
C PRO A 475 10.97 -34.23 -5.38
N VAL A 476 10.52 -33.20 -4.66
CA VAL A 476 10.82 -32.93 -3.26
C VAL A 476 9.51 -32.90 -2.44
N PRO A 477 9.46 -33.57 -1.28
CA PRO A 477 8.30 -33.51 -0.39
C PRO A 477 7.92 -32.06 -0.05
N THR A 478 6.68 -31.70 -0.35
CA THR A 478 6.15 -30.33 -0.21
C THR A 478 4.82 -30.36 0.52
N GLU A 479 4.67 -29.53 1.54
CA GLU A 479 3.40 -29.37 2.26
C GLU A 479 2.72 -28.05 1.86
N VAL A 480 1.39 -28.12 1.76
CA VAL A 480 0.58 -27.04 1.20
C VAL A 480 -0.36 -26.46 2.25
N PHE A 481 -0.41 -25.13 2.28
CA PHE A 481 -1.31 -24.35 3.12
C PHE A 481 -2.05 -23.33 2.25
N VAL A 482 -3.24 -22.93 2.69
CA VAL A 482 -4.04 -21.90 2.02
C VAL A 482 -4.41 -20.82 3.02
N ALA A 483 -4.14 -19.57 2.67
CA ALA A 483 -4.63 -18.39 3.35
C ALA A 483 -5.71 -17.73 2.49
N ALA A 484 -6.96 -17.65 2.97
CA ALA A 484 -8.06 -17.05 2.21
C ALA A 484 -9.11 -16.39 3.10
N PRO A 485 -9.86 -15.40 2.57
CA PRO A 485 -10.99 -14.83 3.28
C PRO A 485 -12.05 -15.89 3.56
N LEU A 486 -12.63 -15.87 4.75
CA LEU A 486 -13.75 -16.73 5.10
C LEU A 486 -14.98 -16.44 4.21
N SER A 487 -15.13 -15.20 3.74
CA SER A 487 -16.16 -14.77 2.79
C SER A 487 -15.94 -15.26 1.36
N ALA A 488 -14.70 -15.60 0.99
CA ALA A 488 -14.32 -15.97 -0.36
C ALA A 488 -14.75 -17.40 -0.72
N TRP A 489 -14.82 -18.27 0.28
CA TRP A 489 -15.23 -19.65 0.11
C TRP A 489 -16.74 -19.71 -0.08
N GLN A 490 -17.17 -19.71 -1.35
CA GLN A 490 -18.58 -19.86 -1.68
C GLN A 490 -18.96 -21.32 -1.45
N LEU A 491 -19.65 -21.56 -0.36
CA LEU A 491 -20.42 -22.77 -0.15
C LEU A 491 -21.80 -22.45 -0.73
N PRO A 492 -22.27 -23.16 -1.77
CA PRO A 492 -23.62 -22.97 -2.27
C PRO A 492 -24.62 -23.10 -1.11
N GLU A 493 -25.40 -22.05 -0.85
CA GLU A 493 -26.64 -22.20 -0.11
C GLU A 493 -27.56 -23.11 -0.92
N ASP A 494 -28.26 -24.00 -0.22
CA ASP A 494 -29.13 -25.03 -0.76
C ASP A 494 -29.88 -24.53 -2.00
N GLY A 495 -29.63 -25.17 -3.14
CA GLY A 495 -30.42 -24.99 -4.34
C GLY A 495 -31.89 -25.17 -3.98
N ASP A 496 -32.69 -24.18 -4.37
CA ASP A 496 -34.14 -24.17 -4.29
C ASP A 496 -34.70 -25.56 -4.60
N GLY A 497 -35.54 -26.07 -3.70
CA GLY A 497 -35.96 -27.46 -3.68
C GLY A 497 -36.72 -27.85 -4.94
N SER A 498 -36.01 -28.34 -5.96
CA SER A 498 -36.56 -29.21 -6.99
C SER A 498 -35.43 -29.78 -7.84
N ASN A 499 -34.85 -30.90 -7.42
CA ASN A 499 -34.40 -31.99 -8.29
C ASN A 499 -33.76 -33.09 -7.42
N SER A 500 -34.62 -33.94 -6.88
CA SER A 500 -34.24 -35.26 -6.39
C SER A 500 -33.76 -36.10 -7.57
N ASN A 501 -32.45 -36.14 -7.79
CA ASN A 501 -31.66 -37.25 -8.38
C ASN A 501 -30.19 -36.82 -8.63
N ALA A 502 -29.56 -36.18 -7.63
CA ALA A 502 -28.11 -36.01 -7.59
C ALA A 502 -27.56 -36.89 -6.46
N THR A 503 -26.65 -37.79 -6.81
CA THR A 503 -25.87 -38.65 -5.91
C THR A 503 -25.28 -37.84 -4.75
N GLU A 504 -25.54 -38.33 -3.54
CA GLU A 504 -25.30 -37.70 -2.25
C GLU A 504 -23.82 -37.38 -1.96
N LEU A 505 -23.47 -36.09 -2.00
CA LEU A 505 -22.79 -35.38 -0.91
C LEU A 505 -22.93 -33.87 -1.22
N GLY A 506 -23.69 -33.14 -0.41
CA GLY A 506 -23.80 -31.69 -0.57
C GLY A 506 -22.44 -30.98 -0.45
N PRO A 507 -22.29 -29.78 -1.01
CA PRO A 507 -21.04 -29.02 -0.88
C PRO A 507 -20.71 -28.77 0.61
N PRO A 508 -19.41 -28.61 0.94
CA PRO A 508 -18.97 -28.46 2.34
C PRO A 508 -19.74 -27.35 3.05
N ARG A 509 -20.03 -27.51 4.34
CA ARG A 509 -20.55 -26.44 5.20
C ARG A 509 -19.41 -25.93 6.08
N LEU A 510 -19.32 -24.62 6.29
CA LEU A 510 -18.56 -24.06 7.42
C LEU A 510 -19.38 -24.43 8.67
N VAL A 511 -19.05 -25.58 9.27
CA VAL A 511 -19.86 -26.20 10.33
C VAL A 511 -19.77 -25.42 11.64
N ASP A 512 -18.64 -24.75 11.89
CA ASP A 512 -18.40 -23.99 13.13
C ASP A 512 -17.67 -22.66 12.83
N PRO A 513 -18.22 -21.50 13.26
CA PRO A 513 -17.49 -20.25 13.24
C PRO A 513 -16.16 -20.30 14.02
N ILE A 514 -16.06 -21.14 15.05
CA ILE A 514 -14.88 -21.25 15.91
C ILE A 514 -13.78 -22.09 15.23
N ASP A 515 -14.16 -23.13 14.49
CA ASP A 515 -13.26 -23.98 13.70
C ASP A 515 -13.77 -24.10 12.25
N PRO A 516 -13.32 -23.22 11.33
CA PRO A 516 -13.76 -23.21 9.94
C PRO A 516 -13.12 -24.34 9.10
N SER A 517 -12.88 -25.51 9.69
CA SER A 517 -12.38 -26.68 8.97
C SER A 517 -13.46 -27.31 8.11
N PHE A 518 -13.11 -27.77 6.90
CA PHE A 518 -14.05 -28.43 5.98
C PHE A 518 -13.33 -29.43 5.08
N SER A 519 -14.07 -30.22 4.30
CA SER A 519 -13.49 -31.16 3.35
C SER A 519 -14.20 -31.13 1.99
N ILE A 520 -13.45 -31.43 0.92
CA ILE A 520 -13.94 -31.46 -0.45
C ILE A 520 -13.76 -32.87 -0.98
N TYR A 521 -14.87 -33.53 -1.35
CA TYR A 521 -14.84 -34.88 -1.90
C TYR A 521 -14.68 -34.87 -3.43
N PHE A 522 -13.73 -35.65 -3.94
CA PHE A 522 -13.50 -35.83 -5.38
C PHE A 522 -13.85 -37.27 -5.78
N ALA A 523 -15.02 -37.44 -6.40
CA ALA A 523 -15.52 -38.75 -6.83
C ALA A 523 -14.55 -39.44 -7.81
N ASP A 524 -14.02 -38.70 -8.79
CA ASP A 524 -13.17 -39.24 -9.86
C ASP A 524 -11.81 -39.77 -9.34
N GLN A 525 -11.28 -39.18 -8.26
CA GLN A 525 -9.98 -39.55 -7.69
C GLN A 525 -10.07 -40.39 -6.41
N ARG A 526 -11.29 -40.70 -5.95
CA ARG A 526 -11.56 -41.40 -4.67
C ARG A 526 -10.77 -40.81 -3.50
N ALA A 527 -10.61 -39.49 -3.49
CA ALA A 527 -9.83 -38.76 -2.52
C ALA A 527 -10.66 -37.62 -1.92
N THR A 528 -10.43 -37.33 -0.65
CA THR A 528 -11.02 -36.17 0.02
C THR A 528 -9.92 -35.21 0.40
N LEU A 529 -10.05 -33.94 0.01
CA LEU A 529 -9.15 -32.87 0.42
C LEU A 529 -9.68 -32.24 1.70
N GLY A 530 -9.01 -32.46 2.82
CA GLY A 530 -9.27 -31.81 4.09
C GLY A 530 -8.62 -30.44 4.15
N MET A 531 -9.38 -29.45 4.61
CA MET A 531 -8.93 -28.09 4.88
C MET A 531 -8.99 -27.88 6.39
N ARG A 532 -7.89 -28.17 7.08
CA ARG A 532 -7.82 -28.07 8.54
C ARG A 532 -7.41 -26.67 8.96
N SER A 533 -8.29 -25.96 9.65
CA SER A 533 -8.03 -24.60 10.14
C SER A 533 -6.91 -24.60 11.18
N LEU A 534 -5.95 -23.69 11.02
CA LEU A 534 -4.88 -23.45 11.98
C LEU A 534 -5.16 -22.21 12.82
N GLN A 535 -5.52 -21.11 12.16
CA GLN A 535 -5.78 -19.83 12.82
C GLN A 535 -6.68 -18.92 11.97
N VAL A 536 -7.48 -18.10 12.66
CA VAL A 536 -8.42 -17.14 12.07
C VAL A 536 -8.15 -15.72 12.60
N TRP A 537 -8.07 -14.75 11.70
CA TRP A 537 -8.01 -13.32 12.02
C TRP A 537 -9.31 -12.63 11.60
N ARG A 538 -10.16 -12.30 12.58
CA ARG A 538 -11.50 -11.69 12.35
C ARG A 538 -11.49 -10.26 11.85
N ARG A 539 -10.37 -9.55 11.95
CA ARG A 539 -10.20 -8.18 11.45
C ARG A 539 -9.68 -8.22 10.01
N HIS A 540 -10.47 -8.79 9.13
CA HIS A 540 -10.16 -8.87 7.71
C HIS A 540 -11.46 -8.77 6.91
N VAL A 541 -11.48 -7.84 5.96
CA VAL A 541 -12.52 -7.69 4.95
C VAL A 541 -11.79 -7.51 3.62
N ASN A 542 -12.18 -8.29 2.62
CA ASN A 542 -11.75 -8.07 1.25
C ASN A 542 -12.86 -7.32 0.51
N LEU A 543 -12.57 -6.11 0.03
CA LEU A 543 -13.54 -5.32 -0.75
C LEU A 543 -13.76 -5.89 -2.16
N ASP A 544 -12.81 -6.66 -2.69
CA ASP A 544 -12.95 -7.31 -4.00
C ASP A 544 -13.94 -8.49 -3.95
N ASP A 545 -14.31 -8.95 -2.75
CA ASP A 545 -15.36 -9.96 -2.56
C ASP A 545 -16.78 -9.36 -2.63
N LEU A 546 -16.94 -8.02 -2.76
CA LEU A 546 -18.24 -7.36 -2.84
C LEU A 546 -18.87 -7.53 -4.23
N ASP A 547 -19.57 -8.64 -4.45
CA ASP A 547 -20.31 -8.91 -5.68
C ASP A 547 -21.79 -8.50 -5.60
N VAL A 548 -22.02 -7.18 -5.57
CA VAL A 548 -23.38 -6.62 -5.50
C VAL A 548 -24.18 -6.88 -6.79
N GLY A 549 -23.49 -7.11 -7.91
CA GLY A 549 -24.11 -7.31 -9.22
C GLY A 549 -24.80 -8.67 -9.34
N GLU A 550 -24.14 -9.74 -8.88
CA GLU A 550 -24.67 -11.11 -8.98
C GLU A 550 -25.49 -11.53 -7.75
N GLU A 551 -25.04 -11.16 -6.53
CA GLU A 551 -25.65 -11.65 -5.28
C GLU A 551 -26.73 -10.71 -4.71
N GLY A 552 -26.71 -9.43 -5.12
CA GLY A 552 -27.54 -8.38 -4.54
C GLY A 552 -26.98 -7.82 -3.22
N LEU A 553 -27.20 -6.53 -2.97
CA LEU A 553 -26.54 -5.77 -1.90
C LEU A 553 -26.63 -6.41 -0.50
N GLU A 554 -27.83 -6.85 -0.09
CA GLU A 554 -28.05 -7.39 1.26
C GLU A 554 -27.25 -8.68 1.48
N ARG A 555 -27.35 -9.64 0.54
CA ARG A 555 -26.62 -10.91 0.61
C ARG A 555 -25.10 -10.72 0.57
N THR A 556 -24.62 -9.82 -0.29
CA THR A 556 -23.19 -9.49 -0.37
C THR A 556 -22.68 -8.94 0.96
N VAL A 557 -23.42 -8.01 1.58
CA VAL A 557 -23.04 -7.39 2.85
C VAL A 557 -23.08 -8.41 3.99
N ASP A 558 -24.13 -9.22 4.06
CA ASP A 558 -24.26 -10.29 5.06
C ASP A 558 -23.14 -11.32 4.94
N ARG A 559 -22.75 -11.68 3.70
CA ARG A 559 -21.63 -12.59 3.47
C ARG A 559 -20.30 -11.96 3.87
N VAL A 560 -19.95 -10.80 3.32
CA VAL A 560 -18.62 -10.17 3.49
C VAL A 560 -18.41 -9.68 4.93
N LEU A 561 -19.44 -9.14 5.59
CA LEU A 561 -19.33 -8.67 6.97
C LEU A 561 -19.63 -9.74 8.01
N GLY A 562 -20.57 -10.65 7.73
CA GLY A 562 -20.97 -11.74 8.62
C GLY A 562 -19.92 -12.85 8.68
N HIS A 563 -19.36 -13.24 7.53
CA HIS A 563 -18.28 -14.21 7.43
C HIS A 563 -16.91 -13.54 7.31
N ARG A 564 -16.72 -12.36 7.90
CA ARG A 564 -15.44 -11.67 7.84
C ARG A 564 -14.33 -12.47 8.54
N GLY A 565 -13.13 -12.35 7.99
CA GLY A 565 -11.92 -12.92 8.56
C GLY A 565 -11.01 -13.53 7.50
N LEU A 566 -9.74 -13.69 7.83
CA LEU A 566 -8.78 -14.46 7.06
C LEU A 566 -8.45 -15.72 7.85
N ALA A 567 -8.51 -16.88 7.20
CA ALA A 567 -8.09 -18.14 7.81
C ALA A 567 -6.86 -18.69 7.08
N VAL A 568 -6.01 -19.38 7.84
CA VAL A 568 -4.94 -20.23 7.29
C VAL A 568 -5.32 -21.67 7.55
N TRP A 569 -5.44 -22.45 6.49
CA TRP A 569 -5.72 -23.87 6.52
C TRP A 569 -4.50 -24.67 6.09
N ARG A 570 -4.28 -25.81 6.75
CA ARG A 570 -3.45 -26.88 6.22
C ARG A 570 -4.27 -27.74 5.27
N VAL A 571 -3.68 -28.10 4.15
CA VAL A 571 -4.30 -28.99 3.16
C VAL A 571 -3.89 -30.43 3.49
N GLU A 572 -4.87 -31.30 3.67
CA GLU A 572 -4.69 -32.69 4.07
C GLU A 572 -5.31 -33.63 3.03
N ARG A 573 -4.60 -34.70 2.67
CA ARG A 573 -5.18 -35.79 1.88
C ARG A 573 -5.82 -36.81 2.81
N ILE A 574 -7.14 -36.96 2.70
CA ILE A 574 -7.92 -37.96 3.42
C ILE A 574 -8.28 -39.07 2.44
N CYS A 575 -7.73 -40.26 2.67
CA CYS A 575 -8.02 -41.45 1.87
C CYS A 575 -9.05 -42.33 2.58
N PRO A 576 -10.11 -42.79 1.88
CA PRO A 576 -11.03 -43.76 2.47
C PRO A 576 -10.27 -45.05 2.80
N VAL A 577 -10.48 -45.56 4.01
CA VAL A 577 -9.87 -46.80 4.54
C VAL A 577 -10.49 -48.02 3.88
#